data_AF-A0A4U7BB08-F1
#
_entry.id   AF-A0A4U7BB08-F1
#
_cell.length_a   1.000
_cell.length_b   1.000
_cell.length_c   1.000
_cell.angle_alpha   90.00
_cell.angle_beta   90.00
_cell.angle_gamma   90.00
#
_symmetry.space_group_name_H-M   'P 1'
#
loop_
_entity.id
_entity.type
_entity.pdbx_description
1 polymer ?
#
loop_
_entity_poly.entity_id
_entity_poly.type
_entity_poly.pdbx_seq_one_letter_code
_entity_poly.pdbx_strand_id
1 'polypeptide(L)'
;MKFNPSQNQLFKENLHNLNSILQEKLSKIKNTHYELVLGKDNLDINLKDKRDNTFLYKDAIRELNTTLNTYNEKYALYPVLYFYGFGNGILFKALLQNQNLKHIVVFEKEIEIIWIMFHLLDFSQELKENKLIIFDTNILTLEDYNRLCSCHPFFQFSRIYFLELSCDYYEKYQEEILKLNNNLIESFKNAILGRGNDPKDALQGIEQLTYNLSKMITHPTLETLLQKRSNLSQTAIIVSTGPSLAKQLPLLKEYANKATIFCADSAYPILAKHNIKPDYVCSLERVLLTSEYFNNDFKEFDQDVLFILNSLVHPKTIEFLESNNRNYILAYKGSKFIKYLKINQFGELFSGHSVAHIAYGLAVCLNHKNIVLIGQDLAYSKDGKSHSSGYTYLTEAGKKGEAYKKDIGKYTTLAYGGEDFIESSWVWLVFKHFLEVHILQSSKLGFSTYNCTEGGARIEGTIEKPFKEICETLLKKDLKKPFP
;
A
#
# COMPACT_ATOMS: atom_id res chain seq x y z
N MET A 1 4.05 20.10 36.49
CA MET A 1 2.62 20.12 36.90
C MET A 1 2.41 18.96 37.88
N LYS A 2 1.58 19.11 38.92
CA LYS A 2 1.24 18.01 39.84
C LYS A 2 -0.28 17.83 39.84
N PHE A 3 -0.75 16.60 39.62
CA PHE A 3 -2.16 16.25 39.61
C PHE A 3 -2.56 15.55 40.90
N ASN A 4 -3.79 15.78 41.37
CA ASN A 4 -4.32 15.14 42.56
C ASN A 4 -4.67 13.66 42.30
N PRO A 5 -4.97 12.84 43.34
CA PRO A 5 -5.26 11.42 43.15
C PRO A 5 -6.41 11.13 42.17
N SER A 6 -7.50 11.90 42.21
CA SER A 6 -8.64 11.74 41.29
C SER A 6 -8.26 12.03 39.83
N GLN A 7 -7.47 13.07 39.58
CA GLN A 7 -6.98 13.40 38.23
C GLN A 7 -6.04 12.32 37.68
N ASN A 8 -5.19 11.74 38.53
CA ASN A 8 -4.34 10.61 38.15
C ASN A 8 -5.16 9.34 37.86
N GLN A 9 -6.25 9.12 38.59
CA GLN A 9 -7.17 8.02 38.29
C GLN A 9 -7.84 8.24 36.93
N LEU A 10 -8.35 9.44 36.69
CA LEU A 10 -8.98 9.80 35.42
C LEU A 10 -8.03 9.62 34.23
N PHE A 11 -6.78 10.06 34.38
CA PHE A 11 -5.76 9.82 33.37
C PHE A 11 -5.57 8.34 33.07
N LYS A 12 -5.56 7.47 34.09
CA LYS A 12 -5.45 6.01 33.89
C LYS A 12 -6.67 5.44 33.16
N GLU A 13 -7.87 5.93 33.46
CA GLU A 13 -9.12 5.49 32.80
C GLU A 13 -9.11 5.85 31.31
N ASN A 14 -8.71 7.08 30.96
CA ASN A 14 -8.49 7.50 29.59
C ASN A 14 -7.40 6.66 28.90
N LEU A 15 -6.27 6.51 29.57
CA LEU A 15 -5.08 5.84 29.07
C LEU A 15 -5.34 4.36 28.75
N HIS A 16 -6.19 3.68 29.52
CA HIS A 16 -6.54 2.28 29.31
C HIS A 16 -7.29 2.05 27.99
N ASN A 17 -7.97 3.06 27.46
CA ASN A 17 -8.80 2.96 26.26
C ASN A 17 -8.09 3.49 24.99
N LEU A 18 -6.80 3.82 25.07
CA LEU A 18 -5.99 4.27 23.93
C LEU A 18 -5.33 3.11 23.17
N ASN A 19 -4.83 3.40 21.97
CA ASN A 19 -3.91 2.50 21.26
C ASN A 19 -2.60 2.33 22.07
N SER A 20 -1.97 1.16 21.92
CA SER A 20 -0.84 0.75 22.77
C SER A 20 0.38 1.66 22.68
N ILE A 21 0.68 2.23 21.51
CA ILE A 21 1.87 3.05 21.29
C ILE A 21 1.73 4.42 21.95
N LEU A 22 0.61 5.12 21.69
CA LEU A 22 0.35 6.42 22.31
C LEU A 22 0.18 6.27 23.83
N GLN A 23 -0.47 5.18 24.28
CA GLN A 23 -0.55 4.83 25.68
C GLN A 23 0.84 4.75 26.34
N GLU A 24 1.77 4.03 25.72
CA GLU A 24 3.13 3.90 26.25
C GLU A 24 3.84 5.26 26.31
N LYS A 25 3.74 6.08 25.26
CA LYS A 25 4.37 7.42 25.23
C LYS A 25 3.81 8.34 26.31
N LEU A 26 2.48 8.43 26.44
CA LEU A 26 1.83 9.27 27.46
C LEU A 26 2.19 8.82 28.88
N SER A 27 2.30 7.52 29.14
CA SER A 27 2.67 6.98 30.46
C SER A 27 4.08 7.37 30.91
N LYS A 28 4.98 7.69 29.96
CA LYS A 28 6.37 8.05 30.22
C LYS A 28 6.58 9.55 30.45
N ILE A 29 5.57 10.39 30.18
CA ILE A 29 5.68 11.85 30.36
C ILE A 29 5.73 12.17 31.85
N LYS A 30 6.78 12.88 32.27
CA LYS A 30 6.98 13.32 33.66
C LYS A 30 6.95 14.84 33.83
N ASN A 31 7.32 15.55 32.76
CA ASN A 31 7.43 17.00 32.72
C ASN A 31 6.71 17.51 31.48
N THR A 32 6.29 18.77 31.52
CA THR A 32 5.64 19.42 30.40
C THR A 32 6.11 20.85 30.20
N HIS A 33 6.18 21.25 28.93
CA HIS A 33 6.43 22.60 28.46
C HIS A 33 5.20 23.49 28.52
N TYR A 34 4.04 22.95 28.88
CA TYR A 34 2.80 23.72 29.00
C TYR A 34 2.50 24.08 30.46
N GLU A 35 1.86 25.24 30.63
CA GLU A 35 1.28 25.73 31.86
C GLU A 35 -0.25 25.72 31.71
N LEU A 36 -0.95 25.16 32.70
CA LEU A 36 -2.42 25.13 32.73
C LEU A 36 -2.92 26.47 33.26
N VAL A 37 -3.79 27.12 32.49
CA VAL A 37 -4.45 28.38 32.86
C VAL A 37 -5.95 28.13 32.89
N LEU A 38 -6.54 28.31 34.07
CA LEU A 38 -7.96 28.12 34.31
C LEU A 38 -8.63 29.47 34.52
N GLY A 39 -9.71 29.72 33.79
CA GLY A 39 -10.56 30.87 33.98
C GLY A 39 -11.59 30.68 35.10
N LYS A 40 -12.59 31.56 35.10
CA LYS A 40 -13.69 31.49 36.08
C LYS A 40 -14.75 30.46 35.72
N ASP A 41 -14.94 30.22 34.41
CA ASP A 41 -15.84 29.19 33.90
C ASP A 41 -15.10 27.85 33.87
N ASN A 42 -15.78 26.76 34.17
CA ASN A 42 -15.20 25.41 34.15
C ASN A 42 -14.79 24.98 32.72
N LEU A 43 -15.35 25.62 31.69
CA LEU A 43 -14.99 25.41 30.29
C LEU A 43 -13.85 26.32 29.83
N ASP A 44 -13.45 27.32 30.64
CA ASP A 44 -12.36 28.25 30.33
C ASP A 44 -11.01 27.62 30.71
N ILE A 45 -10.67 26.55 30.00
CA ILE A 45 -9.43 25.81 30.14
C ILE A 45 -8.51 26.17 28.98
N ASN A 46 -7.33 26.71 29.29
CA ASN A 46 -6.32 27.06 28.31
C ASN A 46 -4.94 26.52 28.71
N LEU A 47 -4.05 26.34 27.73
CA LEU A 47 -2.65 26.02 27.97
C LEU A 47 -1.77 27.12 27.40
N LYS A 48 -0.73 27.49 28.15
CA LYS A 48 0.34 28.37 27.70
C LYS A 48 1.59 27.55 27.44
N ASP A 49 2.10 27.59 26.22
CA ASP A 49 3.39 27.03 25.85
C ASP A 49 4.51 27.89 26.45
N LYS A 50 5.28 27.33 27.39
CA LYS A 50 6.34 28.07 28.09
C LYS A 50 7.57 28.32 27.22
N ARG A 51 7.70 27.64 26.07
CA ARG A 51 8.84 27.80 25.16
C ARG A 51 8.81 29.16 24.47
N ASP A 52 7.62 29.60 24.06
CA ASP A 52 7.39 30.82 23.28
C ASP A 52 6.36 31.78 23.92
N ASN A 53 5.81 31.43 25.09
CA ASN A 53 4.77 32.14 25.82
C ASN A 53 3.43 32.28 25.08
N THR A 54 3.17 31.46 24.05
CA THR A 54 1.91 31.47 23.31
C THR A 54 0.82 30.68 24.02
N PHE A 55 -0.42 31.15 23.95
CA PHE A 55 -1.59 30.41 24.42
C PHE A 55 -2.20 29.57 23.31
N LEU A 56 -2.87 28.46 23.65
CA LEU A 56 -3.64 27.69 22.66
C LEU A 56 -4.77 28.51 22.06
N TYR A 57 -5.46 29.27 22.90
CA TYR A 57 -6.60 30.13 22.54
C TYR A 57 -6.35 31.56 23.00
N LYS A 58 -6.83 32.55 22.24
CA LYS A 58 -6.89 33.95 22.68
C LYS A 58 -8.06 34.15 23.65
N ASP A 59 -9.19 33.51 23.36
CA ASP A 59 -10.40 33.44 24.20
C ASP A 59 -11.06 32.07 24.01
N ALA A 60 -10.79 31.15 24.95
CA ALA A 60 -11.17 29.75 24.83
C ALA A 60 -12.69 29.54 24.70
N ILE A 61 -13.49 30.30 25.46
CA ILE A 61 -14.95 30.17 25.45
C ILE A 61 -15.54 30.74 24.16
N ARG A 62 -15.09 31.93 23.74
CA ARG A 62 -15.60 32.57 22.53
C ARG A 62 -15.26 31.75 21.29
N GLU A 63 -14.01 31.27 21.20
CA GLU A 63 -13.56 30.42 20.10
C GLU A 63 -14.33 29.09 20.07
N LEU A 64 -14.50 28.43 21.22
CA LEU A 64 -15.33 27.21 21.33
C LEU A 64 -16.74 27.43 20.80
N ASN A 65 -17.44 28.47 21.25
CA ASN A 65 -18.81 28.76 20.83
C ASN A 65 -18.90 29.08 19.33
N THR A 66 -17.93 29.82 18.79
CA THR A 66 -17.87 30.17 17.36
C THR A 66 -17.69 28.92 16.50
N THR A 67 -16.77 28.04 16.90
CA THR A 67 -16.51 26.78 16.19
C THR A 67 -17.70 25.83 16.30
N LEU A 68 -18.30 25.67 17.48
CA LEU A 68 -19.48 24.81 17.66
C LEU A 68 -20.67 25.26 16.81
N ASN A 69 -20.96 26.57 16.75
CA ASN A 69 -22.03 27.09 15.89
C ASN A 69 -21.77 26.75 14.43
N THR A 70 -20.54 26.96 13.96
CA THR A 70 -20.14 26.65 12.58
C THR A 70 -20.34 25.17 12.25
N TYR A 71 -19.92 24.28 13.15
CA TYR A 71 -20.01 22.83 12.95
C TYR A 71 -21.44 22.30 13.04
N ASN A 72 -22.23 22.82 13.97
CA ASN A 72 -23.64 22.46 14.10
C ASN A 72 -24.47 22.95 12.90
N GLU A 73 -24.11 24.07 12.27
CA GLU A 73 -24.78 24.56 11.07
C GLU A 73 -24.36 23.82 9.80
N LYS A 74 -23.05 23.64 9.58
CA LYS A 74 -22.52 23.16 8.29
C LYS A 74 -22.28 21.66 8.23
N TYR A 75 -21.95 21.03 9.35
CA TYR A 75 -21.42 19.67 9.39
C TYR A 75 -22.24 18.72 10.27
N ALA A 76 -23.47 19.08 10.64
CA ALA A 76 -24.33 18.29 11.52
C ALA A 76 -24.58 16.84 11.06
N LEU A 77 -24.48 16.56 9.76
CA LEU A 77 -24.69 15.23 9.18
C LEU A 77 -23.38 14.52 8.82
N TYR A 78 -22.23 15.12 9.12
CA TYR A 78 -20.94 14.52 8.81
C TYR A 78 -20.66 13.40 9.83
N PRO A 79 -20.46 12.15 9.36
CA PRO A 79 -20.21 11.03 10.26
C PRO A 79 -18.76 10.98 10.75
N VAL A 80 -17.85 11.69 10.09
CA VAL A 80 -16.44 11.75 10.45
C VAL A 80 -15.92 13.18 10.29
N LEU A 81 -15.16 13.65 11.27
CA LEU A 81 -14.44 14.93 11.24
C LEU A 81 -12.94 14.68 11.49
N TYR A 82 -12.07 15.49 10.88
CA TYR A 82 -10.62 15.36 10.99
C TYR A 82 -10.01 16.68 11.44
N PHE A 83 -9.21 16.63 12.50
CA PHE A 83 -8.56 17.79 13.09
C PHE A 83 -7.06 17.62 13.19
N TYR A 84 -6.33 18.70 12.98
CA TYR A 84 -4.97 18.85 13.44
C TYR A 84 -4.95 19.58 14.78
N GLY A 85 -4.29 18.97 15.75
CA GLY A 85 -4.20 19.43 17.13
C GLY A 85 -5.37 18.98 17.99
N PHE A 86 -5.06 18.66 19.25
CA PHE A 86 -6.04 18.27 20.26
C PHE A 86 -6.68 19.48 20.96
N GLY A 87 -5.93 20.58 21.09
CA GLY A 87 -6.36 21.76 21.83
C GLY A 87 -6.65 21.42 23.31
N ASN A 88 -7.65 22.06 23.90
CA ASN A 88 -8.13 21.71 25.25
C ASN A 88 -9.13 20.52 25.27
N GLY A 89 -9.44 19.92 24.11
CA GLY A 89 -10.36 18.79 23.97
C GLY A 89 -11.86 19.09 24.18
N ILE A 90 -12.25 20.25 24.73
CA ILE A 90 -13.65 20.57 25.04
C ILE A 90 -14.51 20.59 23.76
N LEU A 91 -13.96 21.10 22.66
CA LEU A 91 -14.60 21.09 21.34
C LEU A 91 -15.05 19.67 20.96
N PHE A 92 -14.19 18.67 21.12
CA PHE A 92 -14.50 17.29 20.74
C PHE A 92 -15.56 16.67 21.63
N LYS A 93 -15.54 16.97 22.94
CA LYS A 93 -16.61 16.55 23.86
C LYS A 93 -17.98 17.06 23.44
N ALA A 94 -18.05 18.33 23.06
CA ALA A 94 -19.28 18.96 22.63
C ALA A 94 -19.74 18.42 21.25
N LEU A 95 -18.83 18.30 20.28
CA LEU A 95 -19.16 17.77 18.95
C LEU A 95 -19.66 16.31 19.01
N LEU A 96 -19.08 15.47 19.86
CA LEU A 96 -19.46 14.06 20.01
C LEU A 96 -20.83 13.84 20.69
N GLN A 97 -21.50 14.90 21.14
CA GLN A 97 -22.91 14.82 21.55
C GLN A 97 -23.86 14.66 20.35
N ASN A 98 -23.40 15.00 19.13
CA ASN A 98 -24.17 14.81 17.92
C ASN A 98 -24.26 13.31 17.56
N GLN A 99 -25.47 12.76 17.52
CA GLN A 99 -25.73 11.35 17.23
C GLN A 99 -25.33 10.92 15.81
N ASN A 100 -25.24 11.85 14.86
CA ASN A 100 -24.80 11.56 13.50
C ASN A 100 -23.27 11.43 13.40
N LEU A 101 -22.53 12.07 14.31
CA LEU A 101 -21.08 12.06 14.32
C LEU A 101 -20.57 10.75 14.94
N LYS A 102 -19.95 9.91 14.11
CA LYS A 102 -19.45 8.59 14.52
C LYS A 102 -18.01 8.66 15.01
N HIS A 103 -17.17 9.46 14.35
CA HIS A 103 -15.74 9.54 14.65
C HIS A 103 -15.21 10.97 14.54
N ILE A 104 -14.35 11.36 15.47
CA ILE A 104 -13.42 12.47 15.34
C ILE A 104 -12.01 11.88 15.28
N VAL A 105 -11.27 12.21 14.23
CA VAL A 105 -9.87 11.82 14.07
C VAL A 105 -9.00 13.04 14.35
N VAL A 106 -8.11 12.93 15.34
CA VAL A 106 -7.22 14.01 15.76
C VAL A 106 -5.78 13.62 15.50
N PHE A 107 -5.05 14.49 14.82
CA PHE A 107 -3.61 14.38 14.59
C PHE A 107 -2.89 15.37 15.49
N GLU A 108 -2.21 14.89 16.53
CA GLU A 108 -1.52 15.72 17.52
C GLU A 108 -0.01 15.53 17.43
N LYS A 109 0.72 16.65 17.41
CA LYS A 109 2.18 16.67 17.46
C LYS A 109 2.70 16.78 18.89
N GLU A 110 2.08 17.62 19.70
CA GLU A 110 2.48 17.95 21.06
C GLU A 110 1.68 17.08 22.03
N ILE A 111 2.04 15.80 22.13
CA ILE A 111 1.32 14.80 22.95
C ILE A 111 1.26 15.16 24.45
N GLU A 112 2.08 16.10 24.91
CA GLU A 112 1.98 16.68 26.26
C GLU A 112 0.63 17.38 26.50
N ILE A 113 0.02 17.98 25.46
CA ILE A 113 -1.31 18.61 25.55
C ILE A 113 -2.35 17.54 25.92
N ILE A 114 -2.35 16.41 25.22
CA ILE A 114 -3.22 15.26 25.52
C ILE A 114 -2.96 14.76 26.94
N TRP A 115 -1.69 14.64 27.32
CA TRP A 115 -1.30 14.20 28.66
C TRP A 115 -1.93 15.09 29.74
N ILE A 116 -1.87 16.42 29.61
CA ILE A 116 -2.51 17.33 30.58
C ILE A 116 -4.03 17.16 30.53
N MET A 117 -4.63 17.22 29.34
CA MET A 117 -6.10 17.21 29.21
C MET A 117 -6.72 15.90 29.70
N PHE A 118 -6.04 14.77 29.56
CA PHE A 118 -6.54 13.48 30.07
C PHE A 118 -6.52 13.37 31.60
N HIS A 119 -5.82 14.25 32.31
CA HIS A 119 -5.95 14.40 33.76
C HIS A 119 -7.14 15.28 34.16
N LEU A 120 -7.70 16.06 33.22
CA LEU A 120 -8.76 17.05 33.50
C LEU A 120 -10.13 16.61 32.97
N LEU A 121 -10.16 15.91 31.84
CA LEU A 121 -11.37 15.54 31.12
C LEU A 121 -11.45 14.03 30.94
N ASP A 122 -12.61 13.45 31.24
CA ASP A 122 -12.88 12.03 31.01
C ASP A 122 -13.27 11.80 29.57
N PHE A 123 -12.42 11.16 28.75
CA PHE A 123 -12.69 10.68 27.39
C PHE A 123 -12.81 9.16 27.30
N SER A 124 -12.88 8.45 28.44
CA SER A 124 -12.76 7.00 28.51
C SER A 124 -13.79 6.30 27.61
N GLN A 125 -15.03 6.79 27.60
CA GLN A 125 -16.10 6.25 26.77
C GLN A 125 -15.86 6.52 25.27
N GLU A 126 -15.52 7.75 24.88
CA GLU A 126 -15.31 8.10 23.47
C GLU A 126 -14.10 7.37 22.87
N LEU A 127 -13.05 7.16 23.66
CA LEU A 127 -11.89 6.37 23.26
C LEU A 127 -12.27 4.88 23.12
N LYS A 128 -12.99 4.32 24.11
CA LYS A 128 -13.43 2.92 24.11
C LYS A 128 -14.33 2.59 22.92
N GLU A 129 -15.24 3.50 22.57
CA GLU A 129 -16.17 3.36 21.44
C GLU A 129 -15.52 3.72 20.09
N ASN A 130 -14.24 4.11 20.07
CA ASN A 130 -13.53 4.68 18.92
C ASN A 130 -14.22 5.92 18.32
N LYS A 131 -15.03 6.64 19.10
CA LYS A 131 -15.60 7.94 18.70
C LYS A 131 -14.53 9.01 18.63
N LEU A 132 -13.49 8.92 19.45
CA LEU A 132 -12.31 9.77 19.37
C LEU A 132 -11.09 8.90 19.04
N ILE A 133 -10.45 9.20 17.92
CA ILE A 133 -9.25 8.49 17.45
C ILE A 133 -8.11 9.49 17.38
N ILE A 134 -7.01 9.20 18.09
CA ILE A 134 -5.87 10.11 18.19
C ILE A 134 -4.62 9.48 17.59
N PHE A 135 -3.96 10.22 16.71
CA PHE A 135 -2.69 9.87 16.09
C PHE A 135 -1.59 10.84 16.54
N ASP A 136 -0.44 10.29 16.92
CA ASP A 136 0.77 11.07 17.15
C ASP A 136 1.50 11.29 15.82
N THR A 137 1.55 12.54 15.36
CA THR A 137 2.11 12.87 14.04
C THR A 137 3.60 12.60 13.93
N ASN A 138 4.32 12.50 15.06
CA ASN A 138 5.77 12.25 15.07
C ASN A 138 6.13 10.80 14.68
N ILE A 139 5.16 9.89 14.65
CA ILE A 139 5.40 8.46 14.43
C ILE A 139 4.46 7.83 13.39
N LEU A 140 3.73 8.65 12.63
CA LEU A 140 2.81 8.16 11.61
C LEU A 140 3.55 7.39 10.52
N THR A 141 3.06 6.19 10.24
CA THR A 141 3.60 5.32 9.18
C THR A 141 2.64 5.24 7.99
N LEU A 142 3.13 4.74 6.85
CA LEU A 142 2.31 4.45 5.67
C LEU A 142 1.11 3.53 6.00
N GLU A 143 1.31 2.59 6.92
CA GLU A 143 0.25 1.67 7.35
C GLU A 143 -0.86 2.38 8.12
N ASP A 144 -0.54 3.41 8.92
CA ASP A 144 -1.54 4.18 9.65
C ASP A 144 -2.48 4.92 8.68
N TYR A 145 -1.90 5.60 7.68
CA TYR A 145 -2.67 6.25 6.63
C TYR A 145 -3.53 5.26 5.85
N ASN A 146 -2.93 4.15 5.41
CA ASN A 146 -3.65 3.15 4.62
C ASN A 146 -4.77 2.48 5.41
N ARG A 147 -4.54 2.15 6.69
CA ARG A 147 -5.55 1.57 7.58
C ARG A 147 -6.71 2.53 7.78
N LEU A 148 -6.44 3.80 8.10
CA LEU A 148 -7.46 4.83 8.26
C LEU A 148 -8.26 5.01 6.97
N CYS A 149 -7.59 5.32 5.85
CA CYS A 149 -8.23 5.69 4.60
C CYS A 149 -8.96 4.53 3.89
N SER A 150 -8.62 3.28 4.18
CA SER A 150 -9.21 2.10 3.51
C SER A 150 -10.36 1.44 4.27
N CYS A 151 -10.59 1.81 5.54
CA CYS A 151 -11.57 1.17 6.40
C CYS A 151 -12.92 1.92 6.44
N HIS A 152 -13.97 1.20 6.82
CA HIS A 152 -15.29 1.80 7.07
C HIS A 152 -15.28 2.53 8.42
N PRO A 153 -15.91 3.73 8.55
CA PRO A 153 -16.62 4.47 7.51
C PRO A 153 -15.76 5.47 6.72
N PHE A 154 -14.51 5.70 7.11
CA PHE A 154 -13.62 6.74 6.54
C PHE A 154 -13.54 6.68 5.01
N PHE A 155 -13.39 5.47 4.44
CA PHE A 155 -13.35 5.27 2.99
C PHE A 155 -14.63 5.76 2.29
N GLN A 156 -15.81 5.40 2.80
CA GLN A 156 -17.10 5.75 2.19
C GLN A 156 -17.36 7.25 2.19
N PHE A 157 -16.81 7.97 3.17
CA PHE A 157 -16.94 9.42 3.31
C PHE A 157 -15.68 10.17 2.87
N SER A 158 -14.79 9.53 2.11
CA SER A 158 -13.56 10.15 1.60
C SER A 158 -13.81 11.41 0.75
N ARG A 159 -14.95 11.49 0.05
CA ARG A 159 -15.32 12.68 -0.76
C ARG A 159 -15.57 13.95 0.04
N ILE A 160 -15.90 13.82 1.32
CA ILE A 160 -16.18 14.95 2.23
C ILE A 160 -15.05 15.18 3.24
N TYR A 161 -13.89 14.54 3.01
CA TYR A 161 -12.71 14.75 3.83
C TYR A 161 -12.22 16.21 3.71
N PHE A 162 -11.95 16.80 4.86
CA PHE A 162 -11.14 17.99 5.04
C PHE A 162 -10.42 17.88 6.38
N LEU A 163 -9.24 18.51 6.50
CA LEU A 163 -8.48 18.61 7.73
C LEU A 163 -8.56 20.05 8.25
N GLU A 164 -9.12 20.24 9.44
CA GLU A 164 -9.24 21.56 10.07
C GLU A 164 -8.32 21.69 11.28
N LEU A 165 -7.89 22.91 11.60
CA LEU A 165 -7.18 23.15 12.86
C LEU A 165 -8.17 23.17 14.01
N SER A 166 -7.81 22.58 15.15
CA SER A 166 -8.63 22.71 16.36
C SER A 166 -8.57 24.11 16.98
N CYS A 167 -7.48 24.86 16.73
CA CYS A 167 -7.29 26.27 17.11
C CYS A 167 -6.08 26.88 16.38
N ASP A 168 -6.01 28.22 16.39
CA ASP A 168 -4.97 29.03 15.70
C ASP A 168 -3.53 28.70 16.17
N TYR A 169 -3.34 28.17 17.38
CA TYR A 169 -2.02 27.81 17.90
C TYR A 169 -1.23 26.87 16.97
N TYR A 170 -1.94 25.99 16.27
CA TYR A 170 -1.30 25.00 15.40
C TYR A 170 -0.85 25.56 14.05
N GLU A 171 -1.19 26.81 13.69
CA GLU A 171 -0.73 27.47 12.46
C GLU A 171 0.81 27.45 12.34
N LYS A 172 1.53 27.43 13.47
CA LYS A 172 3.00 27.33 13.50
C LYS A 172 3.57 26.03 12.93
N TYR A 173 2.75 25.01 12.68
CA TYR A 173 3.14 23.73 12.10
C TYR A 173 2.72 23.58 10.63
N GLN A 174 2.58 24.68 9.89
CA GLN A 174 2.03 24.72 8.54
C GLN A 174 2.62 23.68 7.57
N GLU A 175 3.95 23.54 7.50
CA GLU A 175 4.60 22.58 6.59
C GLU A 175 4.22 21.13 6.89
N GLU A 176 4.14 20.77 8.18
CA GLU A 176 3.80 19.43 8.62
C GLU A 176 2.31 19.13 8.42
N ILE A 177 1.44 20.14 8.65
CA ILE A 177 0.01 20.04 8.37
C ILE A 177 -0.22 19.80 6.88
N LEU A 178 0.46 20.56 6.02
CA LEU A 178 0.39 20.37 4.57
C LEU A 178 0.88 18.98 4.15
N LYS A 179 2.01 18.53 4.71
CA LYS A 179 2.55 17.18 4.46
C LYS A 179 1.57 16.09 4.90
N LEU A 180 1.02 16.19 6.12
CA LEU A 180 0.02 15.26 6.65
C LEU A 180 -1.22 15.22 5.75
N ASN A 181 -1.75 16.39 5.38
CA ASN A 181 -2.94 16.49 4.55
C ASN A 181 -2.70 15.89 3.15
N ASN A 182 -1.55 16.15 2.54
CA ASN A 182 -1.16 15.55 1.28
C ASN A 182 -1.10 14.01 1.37
N ASN A 183 -0.49 13.47 2.44
CA ASN A 183 -0.43 12.03 2.67
C ASN A 183 -1.83 11.40 2.83
N LEU A 184 -2.74 12.07 3.55
CA LEU A 184 -4.14 11.62 3.71
C LEU A 184 -4.90 11.65 2.38
N ILE A 185 -4.79 12.74 1.62
CA ILE A 185 -5.42 12.87 0.29
C ILE A 185 -4.90 11.79 -0.64
N GLU A 186 -3.59 11.57 -0.68
CA GLU A 186 -2.96 10.53 -1.49
C GLU A 186 -3.43 9.13 -1.05
N SER A 187 -3.50 8.87 0.25
CA SER A 187 -3.94 7.57 0.78
C SER A 187 -5.43 7.30 0.51
N PHE A 188 -6.30 8.31 0.62
CA PHE A 188 -7.69 8.19 0.18
C PHE A 188 -7.79 7.93 -1.32
N LYS A 189 -7.02 8.66 -2.13
CA LYS A 189 -6.96 8.46 -3.58
C LYS A 189 -6.53 7.03 -3.91
N ASN A 190 -5.47 6.52 -3.29
CA ASN A 190 -4.98 5.16 -3.48
C ASN A 190 -6.01 4.12 -3.02
N ALA A 191 -6.68 4.34 -1.88
CA ALA A 191 -7.76 3.47 -1.41
C ALA A 191 -8.94 3.41 -2.40
N ILE A 192 -9.30 4.54 -3.02
CA ILE A 192 -10.37 4.62 -4.05
C ILE A 192 -9.96 3.83 -5.29
N LEU A 193 -8.75 4.07 -5.80
CA LEU A 193 -8.21 3.38 -6.98
C LEU A 193 -8.08 1.87 -6.75
N GLY A 194 -7.77 1.47 -5.51
CA GLY A 194 -7.72 0.08 -5.05
C GLY A 194 -9.03 -0.70 -5.25
N ARG A 195 -10.19 -0.03 -5.29
CA ARG A 195 -11.51 -0.67 -5.45
C ARG A 195 -11.93 -0.90 -6.90
N GLY A 196 -11.20 -0.35 -7.86
CA GLY A 196 -11.58 -0.36 -9.27
C GLY A 196 -12.41 0.85 -9.68
N ASN A 197 -12.35 1.20 -10.96
CA ASN A 197 -12.88 2.45 -11.50
C ASN A 197 -13.77 2.27 -12.74
N ASP A 198 -13.95 1.04 -13.24
CA ASP A 198 -14.71 0.78 -14.46
C ASP A 198 -15.70 -0.40 -14.28
N PRO A 199 -17.03 -0.14 -14.28
CA PRO A 199 -18.01 -1.20 -14.20
C PRO A 199 -18.05 -2.09 -15.45
N LYS A 200 -17.64 -1.60 -16.64
CA LYS A 200 -17.55 -2.42 -17.85
C LYS A 200 -16.40 -3.42 -17.73
N ASP A 201 -15.25 -3.00 -17.21
CA ASP A 201 -14.13 -3.91 -16.89
C ASP A 201 -14.58 -5.02 -15.91
N ALA A 202 -15.36 -4.64 -14.89
CA ALA A 202 -15.88 -5.60 -13.92
C ALA A 202 -16.83 -6.63 -14.57
N LEU A 203 -17.75 -6.18 -15.45
CA LEU A 203 -18.65 -7.07 -16.19
C LEU A 203 -17.89 -7.98 -17.16
N GLN A 204 -16.92 -7.45 -17.88
CA GLN A 204 -16.04 -8.24 -18.75
C GLN A 204 -15.31 -9.33 -17.95
N GLY A 205 -14.81 -8.99 -16.76
CA GLY A 205 -14.18 -9.98 -15.87
C GLY A 205 -15.12 -11.11 -15.47
N ILE A 206 -16.40 -10.79 -15.15
CA ILE A 206 -17.41 -11.80 -14.81
C ILE A 206 -17.71 -12.72 -16.02
N GLU A 207 -17.83 -12.13 -17.21
CA GLU A 207 -18.06 -12.86 -18.45
C GLU A 207 -16.91 -13.84 -18.72
N GLN A 208 -15.67 -13.36 -18.67
CA GLN A 208 -14.48 -14.17 -18.94
C GLN A 208 -14.25 -15.25 -17.89
N LEU A 209 -14.53 -14.97 -16.61
CA LEU A 209 -14.55 -15.99 -15.58
C LEU A 209 -15.51 -17.13 -15.93
N THR A 210 -16.68 -16.80 -16.48
CA THR A 210 -17.70 -17.79 -16.84
C THR A 210 -17.19 -18.72 -17.95
N TYR A 211 -16.49 -18.18 -18.96
CA TYR A 211 -15.84 -18.99 -20.00
C TYR A 211 -14.72 -19.87 -19.43
N ASN A 212 -13.91 -19.30 -18.55
CA ASN A 212 -12.72 -19.95 -18.00
C ASN A 212 -13.04 -20.93 -16.85
N LEU A 213 -14.26 -20.90 -16.30
CA LEU A 213 -14.65 -21.65 -15.11
C LEU A 213 -14.45 -23.16 -15.30
N SER A 214 -14.85 -23.70 -16.46
CA SER A 214 -14.69 -25.12 -16.77
C SER A 214 -13.22 -25.56 -16.73
N LYS A 215 -12.31 -24.71 -17.23
CA LYS A 215 -10.88 -24.97 -17.19
C LYS A 215 -10.34 -24.84 -15.77
N MET A 216 -10.79 -23.84 -15.02
CA MET A 216 -10.34 -23.64 -13.64
C MET A 216 -10.67 -24.84 -12.76
N ILE A 217 -11.85 -25.44 -12.94
CA ILE A 217 -12.27 -26.60 -12.14
C ILE A 217 -11.58 -27.92 -12.52
N THR A 218 -11.07 -28.04 -13.75
CA THR A 218 -10.38 -29.26 -14.23
C THR A 218 -8.86 -29.21 -14.09
N HIS A 219 -8.30 -28.07 -13.67
CA HIS A 219 -6.86 -27.88 -13.51
C HIS A 219 -6.46 -27.89 -12.02
N PRO A 220 -5.16 -28.13 -11.71
CA PRO A 220 -4.66 -27.99 -10.35
C PRO A 220 -4.99 -26.62 -9.75
N THR A 221 -5.23 -26.59 -8.44
CA THR A 221 -5.54 -25.36 -7.72
C THR A 221 -4.26 -24.67 -7.26
N LEU A 222 -4.37 -23.37 -6.97
CA LEU A 222 -3.28 -22.64 -6.32
C LEU A 222 -2.92 -23.26 -4.96
N GLU A 223 -3.89 -23.78 -4.21
CA GLU A 223 -3.64 -24.46 -2.95
C GLU A 223 -2.76 -25.71 -3.13
N THR A 224 -3.06 -26.55 -4.13
CA THR A 224 -2.22 -27.71 -4.46
C THR A 224 -0.80 -27.31 -4.83
N LEU A 225 -0.63 -26.20 -5.56
CA LEU A 225 0.70 -25.66 -5.88
C LEU A 225 1.46 -25.29 -4.60
N LEU A 226 0.84 -24.53 -3.70
CA LEU A 226 1.48 -24.09 -2.45
C LEU A 226 1.86 -25.29 -1.57
N GLN A 227 0.99 -26.29 -1.45
CA GLN A 227 1.27 -27.51 -0.69
C GLN A 227 2.48 -28.28 -1.24
N LYS A 228 2.63 -28.37 -2.56
CA LYS A 228 3.72 -29.10 -3.21
C LYS A 228 5.04 -28.33 -3.26
N ARG A 229 4.98 -27.01 -3.42
CA ARG A 229 6.15 -26.20 -3.80
C ARG A 229 6.59 -25.15 -2.76
N SER A 230 5.87 -25.00 -1.66
CA SER A 230 6.32 -24.16 -0.55
C SER A 230 7.65 -24.66 0.00
N ASN A 231 8.55 -23.73 0.35
CA ASN A 231 9.87 -24.01 0.94
C ASN A 231 10.89 -24.74 0.04
N LEU A 232 10.61 -24.96 -1.26
CA LEU A 232 11.56 -25.62 -2.16
C LEU A 232 12.76 -24.74 -2.55
N SER A 233 12.66 -23.43 -2.34
CA SER A 233 13.73 -22.46 -2.57
C SER A 233 13.68 -21.36 -1.52
N GLN A 234 14.85 -20.86 -1.11
CA GLN A 234 14.96 -19.70 -0.22
C GLN A 234 14.85 -18.37 -0.95
N THR A 235 15.14 -18.34 -2.26
CA THR A 235 15.23 -17.10 -3.04
C THR A 235 14.36 -17.17 -4.28
N ALA A 236 13.53 -16.14 -4.45
CA ALA A 236 12.78 -15.86 -5.66
C ALA A 236 13.39 -14.65 -6.39
N ILE A 237 13.49 -14.74 -7.71
CA ILE A 237 13.78 -13.60 -8.59
C ILE A 237 12.51 -13.32 -9.38
N ILE A 238 11.99 -12.10 -9.24
CA ILE A 238 10.83 -11.61 -9.98
C ILE A 238 11.35 -10.75 -11.12
N VAL A 239 11.04 -11.18 -12.34
CA VAL A 239 11.48 -10.58 -13.58
C VAL A 239 10.34 -9.80 -14.22
N SER A 240 10.46 -8.48 -14.15
CA SER A 240 9.55 -7.53 -14.82
C SER A 240 10.20 -6.94 -16.08
N THR A 241 9.47 -6.12 -16.84
CA THR A 241 9.85 -5.68 -18.20
C THR A 241 10.41 -4.27 -18.30
N GLY A 242 10.76 -3.64 -17.19
CA GLY A 242 11.35 -2.32 -17.14
C GLY A 242 12.68 -2.22 -17.92
N PRO A 243 13.06 -1.01 -18.36
CA PRO A 243 14.29 -0.74 -19.10
C PRO A 243 15.57 -1.39 -18.55
N SER A 244 15.71 -1.52 -17.23
CA SER A 244 16.87 -2.08 -16.55
C SER A 244 17.02 -3.58 -16.74
N LEU A 245 15.99 -4.31 -17.21
CA LEU A 245 16.05 -5.76 -17.37
C LEU A 245 17.20 -6.18 -18.29
N ALA A 246 17.41 -5.47 -19.41
CA ALA A 246 18.34 -5.89 -20.46
C ALA A 246 19.76 -6.16 -19.92
N LYS A 247 20.26 -5.32 -19.00
CA LYS A 247 21.59 -5.49 -18.40
C LYS A 247 21.67 -6.66 -17.40
N GLN A 248 20.54 -7.10 -16.85
CA GLN A 248 20.50 -8.19 -15.88
C GLN A 248 20.38 -9.57 -16.54
N LEU A 249 19.98 -9.66 -17.81
CA LEU A 249 19.76 -10.93 -18.51
C LEU A 249 21.00 -11.86 -18.55
N PRO A 250 22.23 -11.40 -18.86
CA PRO A 250 23.40 -12.28 -18.87
C PRO A 250 23.66 -12.93 -17.51
N LEU A 251 23.57 -12.14 -16.43
CA LEU A 251 23.76 -12.63 -15.07
C LEU A 251 22.60 -13.52 -14.61
N LEU A 252 21.36 -13.16 -14.96
CA LEU A 252 20.19 -13.99 -14.67
C LEU A 252 20.35 -15.39 -15.28
N LYS A 253 20.87 -15.47 -16.51
CA LYS A 253 21.14 -16.75 -17.19
C LYS A 253 22.13 -17.62 -16.43
N GLU A 254 23.20 -17.03 -15.89
CA GLU A 254 24.21 -17.74 -15.11
C GLU A 254 23.63 -18.31 -13.80
N TYR A 255 22.72 -17.58 -13.16
CA TYR A 255 22.17 -17.93 -11.85
C TYR A 255 20.77 -18.59 -11.90
N ALA A 256 20.23 -18.84 -13.10
CA ALA A 256 18.84 -19.28 -13.27
C ALA A 256 18.48 -20.58 -12.55
N ASN A 257 19.44 -21.50 -12.41
CA ASN A 257 19.25 -22.79 -11.72
C ASN A 257 19.33 -22.68 -10.19
N LYS A 258 19.70 -21.52 -9.64
CA LYS A 258 19.97 -21.33 -8.20
C LYS A 258 18.88 -20.58 -7.45
N ALA A 259 17.89 -20.03 -8.16
CA ALA A 259 16.75 -19.32 -7.60
C ALA A 259 15.46 -19.75 -8.28
N THR A 260 14.32 -19.54 -7.63
CA THR A 260 13.02 -19.65 -8.30
C THR A 260 12.79 -18.40 -9.15
N ILE A 261 12.54 -18.55 -10.44
CA ILE A 261 12.29 -17.44 -11.37
C ILE A 261 10.79 -17.31 -11.61
N PHE A 262 10.25 -16.16 -11.22
CA PHE A 262 8.94 -15.69 -11.65
C PHE A 262 9.16 -14.64 -12.74
N CYS A 263 8.38 -14.67 -13.81
CA CYS A 263 8.36 -13.56 -14.76
C CYS A 263 6.95 -13.06 -15.02
N ALA A 264 6.83 -11.77 -15.31
CA ALA A 264 5.62 -11.23 -15.88
C ALA A 264 5.38 -11.80 -17.28
N ASP A 265 4.12 -11.90 -17.69
CA ASP A 265 3.69 -12.33 -19.03
C ASP A 265 4.50 -11.67 -20.16
N SER A 266 4.66 -10.36 -20.12
CA SER A 266 5.43 -9.60 -21.10
C SER A 266 6.95 -9.84 -21.05
N ALA A 267 7.48 -10.35 -19.93
CA ALA A 267 8.90 -10.71 -19.80
C ALA A 267 9.19 -12.09 -20.39
N TYR A 268 8.19 -12.97 -20.49
CA TYR A 268 8.36 -14.34 -20.94
C TYR A 268 8.96 -14.46 -22.35
N PRO A 269 8.47 -13.75 -23.39
CA PRO A 269 9.12 -13.76 -24.71
C PRO A 269 10.57 -13.24 -24.70
N ILE A 270 10.89 -12.29 -23.82
CA ILE A 270 12.25 -11.74 -23.67
C ILE A 270 13.16 -12.83 -23.10
N LEU A 271 12.70 -13.53 -22.06
CA LEU A 271 13.46 -14.62 -21.43
C LEU A 271 13.67 -15.80 -22.38
N ALA A 272 12.64 -16.18 -23.15
CA ALA A 272 12.73 -17.22 -24.19
C ALA A 272 13.81 -16.89 -25.22
N LYS A 273 13.85 -15.64 -25.72
CA LYS A 273 14.88 -15.18 -26.67
C LYS A 273 16.31 -15.28 -26.12
N HIS A 274 16.49 -15.17 -24.80
CA HIS A 274 17.80 -15.27 -24.15
C HIS A 274 18.11 -16.68 -23.62
N ASN A 275 17.20 -17.64 -23.83
CA ASN A 275 17.25 -19.00 -23.31
C ASN A 275 17.37 -19.03 -21.78
N ILE A 276 16.50 -18.28 -21.10
CA ILE A 276 16.38 -18.25 -19.63
C ILE A 276 15.00 -18.80 -19.28
N LYS A 277 14.92 -20.06 -18.84
CA LYS A 277 13.64 -20.71 -18.53
C LYS A 277 13.11 -20.23 -17.17
N PRO A 278 11.93 -19.56 -17.10
CA PRO A 278 11.30 -19.25 -15.82
C PRO A 278 10.64 -20.50 -15.22
N ASP A 279 10.49 -20.54 -13.89
CA ASP A 279 9.69 -21.59 -13.23
C ASP A 279 8.20 -21.24 -13.26
N TYR A 280 7.89 -19.95 -13.17
CA TYR A 280 6.53 -19.43 -13.19
C TYR A 280 6.39 -18.23 -14.12
N VAL A 281 5.33 -18.24 -14.93
CA VAL A 281 4.90 -17.07 -15.73
C VAL A 281 3.58 -16.58 -15.16
N CYS A 282 3.52 -15.34 -14.69
CA CYS A 282 2.29 -14.78 -14.13
C CYS A 282 1.56 -13.93 -15.17
N SER A 283 0.22 -13.95 -15.18
CA SER A 283 -0.58 -13.01 -15.98
C SER A 283 -1.84 -12.57 -15.24
N LEU A 284 -2.16 -11.29 -15.36
CA LEU A 284 -3.26 -10.64 -14.63
C LEU A 284 -4.37 -10.15 -15.56
N GLU A 285 -3.98 -9.60 -16.70
CA GLU A 285 -4.81 -8.73 -17.52
C GLU A 285 -5.85 -9.52 -18.33
N ARG A 286 -7.01 -8.88 -18.50
CA ARG A 286 -8.20 -9.50 -19.07
C ARG A 286 -8.46 -9.09 -20.53
N VAL A 287 -7.55 -8.32 -21.12
CA VAL A 287 -7.68 -7.77 -22.46
C VAL A 287 -7.09 -8.71 -23.51
N LEU A 288 -7.64 -8.70 -24.73
CA LEU A 288 -7.15 -9.54 -25.82
C LEU A 288 -5.66 -9.30 -26.12
N LEU A 289 -5.21 -8.04 -26.08
CA LEU A 289 -3.83 -7.69 -26.38
C LEU A 289 -2.83 -8.47 -25.52
N THR A 290 -3.08 -8.61 -24.22
CA THR A 290 -2.16 -9.33 -23.34
C THR A 290 -2.10 -10.83 -23.61
N SER A 291 -3.11 -11.41 -24.26
CA SER A 291 -3.04 -12.80 -24.74
C SER A 291 -1.94 -13.00 -25.79
N GLU A 292 -1.59 -11.97 -26.57
CA GLU A 292 -0.58 -12.07 -27.63
C GLU A 292 0.84 -12.37 -27.10
N TYR A 293 1.11 -12.14 -25.81
CA TYR A 293 2.37 -12.60 -25.19
C TYR A 293 2.49 -14.12 -25.14
N PHE A 294 1.40 -14.85 -25.32
CA PHE A 294 1.36 -16.31 -25.37
C PHE A 294 1.18 -16.85 -26.79
N ASN A 295 0.94 -15.98 -27.78
CA ASN A 295 0.83 -16.34 -29.20
C ASN A 295 2.22 -16.60 -29.83
N ASN A 296 2.87 -17.65 -29.36
CA ASN A 296 4.19 -18.12 -29.76
C ASN A 296 4.29 -19.60 -29.43
N ASP A 297 5.17 -20.33 -30.10
CA ASP A 297 5.51 -21.72 -29.80
C ASP A 297 7.02 -21.81 -29.58
N PHE A 298 7.44 -21.92 -28.31
CA PHE A 298 8.86 -22.08 -27.96
C PHE A 298 9.24 -23.55 -27.73
N LYS A 299 8.34 -24.51 -28.04
CA LYS A 299 8.61 -25.95 -28.05
C LYS A 299 9.17 -26.46 -26.71
N GLU A 300 10.34 -27.11 -26.73
CA GLU A 300 11.01 -27.67 -25.55
C GLU A 300 11.32 -26.64 -24.46
N PHE A 301 11.40 -25.35 -24.83
CA PHE A 301 11.57 -24.28 -23.85
C PHE A 301 10.36 -24.20 -22.88
N ASP A 302 9.17 -24.54 -23.35
CA ASP A 302 7.93 -24.43 -22.58
C ASP A 302 7.72 -25.57 -21.58
N GLN A 303 8.45 -26.67 -21.78
CA GLN A 303 8.41 -27.79 -20.86
C GLN A 303 8.80 -27.34 -19.45
N ASP A 304 8.01 -27.78 -18.48
CA ASP A 304 8.14 -27.50 -17.04
C ASP A 304 7.88 -26.05 -16.59
N VAL A 305 7.55 -25.14 -17.51
CA VAL A 305 7.08 -23.79 -17.15
C VAL A 305 5.63 -23.88 -16.68
N LEU A 306 5.34 -23.32 -15.50
CA LEU A 306 3.98 -23.23 -14.98
C LEU A 306 3.41 -21.82 -15.13
N PHE A 307 2.31 -21.69 -15.87
CA PHE A 307 1.62 -20.42 -16.04
C PHE A 307 0.59 -20.22 -14.93
N ILE A 308 0.72 -19.13 -14.17
CA ILE A 308 -0.20 -18.76 -13.10
C ILE A 308 -1.01 -17.57 -13.57
N LEU A 309 -2.29 -17.80 -13.88
CA LEU A 309 -3.14 -16.80 -14.50
C LEU A 309 -4.27 -16.41 -13.56
N ASN A 310 -4.63 -15.14 -13.64
CA ASN A 310 -5.92 -14.71 -13.12
C ASN A 310 -7.05 -15.46 -13.86
N SER A 311 -8.03 -15.97 -13.12
CA SER A 311 -9.23 -16.62 -13.65
C SER A 311 -10.02 -15.75 -14.64
N LEU A 312 -9.76 -14.44 -14.63
CA LEU A 312 -10.41 -13.46 -15.48
C LEU A 312 -9.62 -13.13 -16.76
N VAL A 313 -8.54 -13.85 -17.11
CA VAL A 313 -7.81 -13.61 -18.36
C VAL A 313 -8.72 -13.77 -19.58
N HIS A 314 -8.37 -13.11 -20.68
CA HIS A 314 -9.10 -13.27 -21.94
C HIS A 314 -9.03 -14.75 -22.42
N PRO A 315 -10.12 -15.36 -22.94
CA PRO A 315 -10.14 -16.77 -23.35
C PRO A 315 -9.04 -17.18 -24.34
N LYS A 316 -8.63 -16.26 -25.21
CA LYS A 316 -7.48 -16.45 -26.14
C LYS A 316 -6.17 -16.81 -25.42
N THR A 317 -5.95 -16.32 -24.19
CA THR A 317 -4.80 -16.73 -23.38
C THR A 317 -4.80 -18.23 -23.15
N ILE A 318 -5.95 -18.81 -22.76
CA ILE A 318 -6.08 -20.25 -22.54
C ILE A 318 -5.90 -21.01 -23.86
N GLU A 319 -6.53 -20.53 -24.94
CA GLU A 319 -6.40 -21.14 -26.27
C GLU A 319 -4.93 -21.27 -26.72
N PHE A 320 -4.14 -20.20 -26.58
CA PHE A 320 -2.71 -20.21 -26.93
C PHE A 320 -1.84 -21.09 -26.03
N LEU A 321 -2.21 -21.25 -24.75
CA LEU A 321 -1.50 -22.15 -23.86
C LEU A 321 -1.81 -23.62 -24.19
N GLU A 322 -3.07 -23.94 -24.44
CA GLU A 322 -3.51 -25.29 -24.78
C GLU A 322 -3.01 -25.73 -26.16
N SER A 323 -2.89 -24.83 -27.14
CA SER A 323 -2.35 -25.16 -28.47
C SER A 323 -0.92 -25.71 -28.42
N ASN A 324 -0.16 -25.36 -27.38
CA ASN A 324 1.23 -25.76 -27.20
C ASN A 324 1.44 -26.69 -26.00
N ASN A 325 0.36 -27.25 -25.45
CA ASN A 325 0.40 -28.13 -24.27
C ASN A 325 1.10 -27.51 -23.05
N ARG A 326 0.93 -26.19 -22.83
CA ARG A 326 1.52 -25.47 -21.70
C ARG A 326 0.71 -25.71 -20.42
N ASN A 327 1.40 -25.97 -19.32
CA ASN A 327 0.76 -26.20 -18.02
C ASN A 327 0.32 -24.87 -17.39
N TYR A 328 -0.92 -24.78 -16.92
CA TYR A 328 -1.41 -23.58 -16.26
C TYR A 328 -2.32 -23.84 -15.07
N ILE A 329 -2.39 -22.85 -14.18
CA ILE A 329 -3.34 -22.75 -13.07
C ILE A 329 -4.13 -21.45 -13.25
N LEU A 330 -5.44 -21.56 -13.10
CA LEU A 330 -6.34 -20.43 -12.98
C LEU A 330 -6.66 -20.20 -11.51
N ALA A 331 -6.40 -19.00 -11.01
CA ALA A 331 -6.71 -18.62 -9.64
C ALA A 331 -7.45 -17.28 -9.61
N TYR A 332 -8.34 -17.09 -8.64
CA TYR A 332 -9.22 -15.93 -8.64
C TYR A 332 -8.59 -14.73 -7.92
N LYS A 333 -9.05 -13.53 -8.24
CA LYS A 333 -8.81 -12.33 -7.43
C LYS A 333 -10.04 -12.07 -6.55
N GLY A 334 -9.85 -11.78 -5.27
CA GLY A 334 -10.95 -11.55 -4.33
C GLY A 334 -11.96 -10.53 -4.84
N SER A 335 -13.24 -10.93 -4.91
CA SER A 335 -14.34 -10.04 -5.25
C SER A 335 -15.62 -10.49 -4.55
N LYS A 336 -16.63 -9.61 -4.48
CA LYS A 336 -17.96 -9.99 -3.96
C LYS A 336 -18.59 -11.11 -4.80
N PHE A 337 -18.32 -11.12 -6.12
CA PHE A 337 -18.82 -12.15 -7.01
C PHE A 337 -18.20 -13.52 -6.72
N ILE A 338 -16.87 -13.59 -6.52
CA ILE A 338 -16.20 -14.84 -6.13
C ILE A 338 -16.76 -15.37 -4.80
N LYS A 339 -16.95 -14.49 -3.80
CA LYS A 339 -17.54 -14.87 -2.51
C LYS A 339 -18.95 -15.44 -2.67
N TYR A 340 -19.74 -14.91 -3.61
CA TYR A 340 -21.06 -15.43 -3.94
C TYR A 340 -21.01 -16.82 -4.59
N LEU A 341 -20.02 -17.06 -5.46
CA LEU A 341 -19.80 -18.34 -6.12
C LEU A 341 -19.29 -19.45 -5.18
N LYS A 342 -18.73 -19.11 -4.01
CA LYS A 342 -18.20 -20.06 -3.01
C LYS A 342 -17.12 -21.02 -3.57
N ILE A 343 -16.25 -20.50 -4.43
CA ILE A 343 -15.17 -21.25 -5.11
C ILE A 343 -13.80 -21.05 -4.44
N ASN A 344 -13.78 -20.84 -3.12
CA ASN A 344 -12.56 -20.46 -2.39
C ASN A 344 -11.44 -21.52 -2.47
N GLN A 345 -11.79 -22.79 -2.70
CA GLN A 345 -10.86 -23.92 -2.81
C GLN A 345 -9.91 -23.84 -4.02
N PHE A 346 -10.21 -23.01 -5.02
CA PHE A 346 -9.32 -22.83 -6.18
C PHE A 346 -8.16 -21.86 -5.90
N GLY A 347 -8.23 -21.17 -4.76
CA GLY A 347 -7.21 -20.29 -4.23
C GLY A 347 -7.28 -18.85 -4.78
N GLU A 348 -6.91 -17.93 -3.89
CA GLU A 348 -6.90 -16.49 -4.16
C GLU A 348 -5.49 -16.04 -4.57
N LEU A 349 -5.38 -15.42 -5.74
CA LEU A 349 -4.20 -14.67 -6.10
C LEU A 349 -4.07 -13.46 -5.17
N PHE A 350 -2.83 -13.21 -4.80
CA PHE A 350 -2.49 -12.08 -3.96
C PHE A 350 -2.99 -10.76 -4.57
N SER A 351 -3.43 -9.85 -3.71
CA SER A 351 -3.96 -8.54 -4.14
C SER A 351 -2.90 -7.73 -4.88
N GLY A 352 -3.31 -6.86 -5.81
CA GLY A 352 -2.38 -5.99 -6.55
C GLY A 352 -2.94 -5.49 -7.87
N HIS A 353 -2.22 -4.55 -8.47
CA HIS A 353 -2.64 -3.84 -9.70
C HIS A 353 -1.75 -4.14 -10.91
N SER A 354 -0.75 -5.00 -10.76
CA SER A 354 0.12 -5.43 -11.84
C SER A 354 0.53 -6.88 -11.65
N VAL A 355 1.01 -7.50 -12.72
CA VAL A 355 1.51 -8.88 -12.73
C VAL A 355 2.64 -9.08 -11.70
N ALA A 356 3.48 -8.06 -11.48
CA ALA A 356 4.55 -8.10 -10.50
C ALA A 356 4.06 -8.26 -9.06
N HIS A 357 2.90 -7.69 -8.70
CA HIS A 357 2.31 -7.89 -7.38
C HIS A 357 1.85 -9.34 -7.17
N ILE A 358 1.31 -9.97 -8.22
CA ILE A 358 0.92 -11.38 -8.16
C ILE A 358 2.15 -12.25 -7.97
N ALA A 359 3.21 -12.02 -8.76
CA ALA A 359 4.47 -12.73 -8.62
C ALA A 359 5.08 -12.54 -7.22
N TYR A 360 5.01 -11.31 -6.69
CA TYR A 360 5.49 -11.00 -5.33
C TYR A 360 4.72 -11.76 -4.26
N GLY A 361 3.39 -11.67 -4.28
CA GLY A 361 2.54 -12.37 -3.34
C GLY A 361 2.67 -13.89 -3.43
N LEU A 362 2.77 -14.44 -4.64
CA LEU A 362 3.01 -15.87 -4.84
C LEU A 362 4.38 -16.29 -4.28
N ALA A 363 5.41 -15.47 -4.44
CA ALA A 363 6.72 -15.74 -3.85
C ALA A 363 6.69 -15.76 -2.31
N VAL A 364 5.91 -14.85 -1.71
CA VAL A 364 5.65 -14.84 -0.26
C VAL A 364 4.87 -16.10 0.16
N CYS A 365 3.81 -16.48 -0.55
CA CYS A 365 3.00 -17.65 -0.25
C CYS A 365 3.77 -18.97 -0.39
N LEU A 366 4.74 -19.04 -1.30
CA LEU A 366 5.67 -20.18 -1.43
C LEU A 366 6.82 -20.15 -0.40
N ASN A 367 6.79 -19.18 0.51
CA ASN A 367 7.73 -18.97 1.61
C ASN A 367 9.19 -18.76 1.18
N HIS A 368 9.41 -18.06 0.06
CA HIS A 368 10.75 -17.62 -0.35
C HIS A 368 11.23 -16.48 0.56
N LYS A 369 12.20 -16.75 1.44
CA LYS A 369 12.70 -15.79 2.43
C LYS A 369 13.33 -14.54 1.81
N ASN A 370 13.91 -14.67 0.62
CA ASN A 370 14.51 -13.58 -0.12
C ASN A 370 13.77 -13.38 -1.44
N ILE A 371 13.27 -12.16 -1.69
CA ILE A 371 12.56 -11.80 -2.93
C ILE A 371 13.37 -10.72 -3.64
N VAL A 372 13.84 -11.02 -4.84
CA VAL A 372 14.74 -10.15 -5.61
C VAL A 372 13.98 -9.58 -6.81
N LEU A 373 13.93 -8.26 -6.93
CA LEU A 373 13.24 -7.57 -8.02
C LEU A 373 14.25 -7.15 -9.10
N ILE A 374 14.05 -7.59 -10.35
CA ILE A 374 14.81 -7.10 -11.51
C ILE A 374 13.85 -6.66 -12.62
N GLY A 375 14.22 -5.61 -13.36
CA GLY A 375 13.34 -4.99 -14.36
C GLY A 375 12.05 -4.39 -13.77
N GLN A 376 11.94 -4.23 -12.45
CA GLN A 376 10.80 -3.63 -11.77
C GLN A 376 10.97 -2.11 -11.63
N ASP A 377 11.26 -1.43 -12.74
CA ASP A 377 11.78 -0.07 -12.69
C ASP A 377 10.76 0.96 -12.21
N LEU A 378 9.48 0.80 -12.57
CA LEU A 378 8.40 1.74 -12.24
C LEU A 378 8.72 3.20 -12.64
N ALA A 379 9.58 3.36 -13.65
CA ALA A 379 10.12 4.62 -14.12
C ALA A 379 10.54 4.48 -15.59
N TYR A 380 10.60 5.61 -16.28
CA TYR A 380 11.18 5.68 -17.61
C TYR A 380 12.71 5.68 -17.53
N SER A 381 13.38 5.14 -18.54
CA SER A 381 14.84 5.34 -18.67
C SER A 381 15.16 6.80 -18.96
N LYS A 382 16.44 7.20 -18.84
CA LYS A 382 16.90 8.55 -19.23
C LYS A 382 16.54 8.94 -20.68
N ASP A 383 16.47 7.95 -21.57
CA ASP A 383 16.06 8.13 -22.97
C ASP A 383 14.53 8.06 -23.18
N GLY A 384 13.73 8.03 -22.11
CA GLY A 384 12.28 7.97 -22.16
C GLY A 384 11.69 6.59 -22.51
N LYS A 385 12.47 5.51 -22.42
CA LYS A 385 11.96 4.16 -22.69
C LYS A 385 11.14 3.66 -21.51
N SER A 386 9.99 3.06 -21.79
CA SER A 386 9.11 2.47 -20.77
C SER A 386 9.42 0.99 -20.49
N HIS A 387 10.06 0.30 -21.42
CA HIS A 387 10.34 -1.13 -21.35
C HIS A 387 11.73 -1.47 -21.89
N SER A 388 12.19 -2.67 -21.56
CA SER A 388 13.45 -3.26 -22.06
C SER A 388 13.49 -3.38 -23.60
N SER A 389 14.69 -3.40 -24.17
CA SER A 389 14.92 -3.42 -25.63
C SER A 389 14.34 -4.66 -26.35
N GLY A 390 14.08 -5.74 -25.63
CA GLY A 390 13.43 -6.95 -26.17
C GLY A 390 11.89 -6.94 -26.12
N TYR A 391 11.27 -5.90 -25.54
CA TYR A 391 9.83 -5.83 -25.34
C TYR A 391 9.07 -5.65 -26.66
N THR A 392 8.01 -6.43 -26.86
CA THR A 392 7.12 -6.30 -28.01
C THR A 392 5.97 -5.36 -27.67
N TYR A 393 5.98 -4.16 -28.25
CA TYR A 393 4.86 -3.23 -28.12
C TYR A 393 3.67 -3.72 -28.93
N LEU A 394 2.58 -4.03 -28.22
CA LEU A 394 1.33 -4.52 -28.78
C LEU A 394 0.45 -3.42 -29.39
N THR A 395 0.82 -2.14 -29.24
CA THR A 395 0.09 -0.99 -29.78
C THR A 395 1.01 -0.02 -30.50
N GLU A 396 0.50 0.65 -31.54
CA GLU A 396 1.23 1.70 -32.27
C GLU A 396 1.63 2.88 -31.37
N ALA A 397 0.74 3.28 -30.45
CA ALA A 397 1.03 4.31 -29.45
C ALA A 397 2.21 3.91 -28.55
N GLY A 398 2.31 2.63 -28.19
CA GLY A 398 3.44 2.06 -27.46
C GLY A 398 4.75 2.19 -28.26
N LYS A 399 4.74 1.78 -29.54
CA LYS A 399 5.90 1.89 -30.44
C LYS A 399 6.39 3.34 -30.60
N LYS A 400 5.46 4.30 -30.63
CA LYS A 400 5.75 5.74 -30.77
C LYS A 400 6.16 6.43 -29.47
N GLY A 401 6.17 5.72 -28.34
CA GLY A 401 6.51 6.28 -27.03
C GLY A 401 5.55 7.36 -26.55
N GLU A 402 4.27 7.30 -26.96
CA GLU A 402 3.28 8.35 -26.63
C GLU A 402 3.02 8.47 -25.12
N ALA A 403 3.12 7.35 -24.38
CA ALA A 403 3.01 7.35 -22.93
C ALA A 403 4.04 8.26 -22.27
N TYR A 404 5.31 8.16 -22.68
CA TYR A 404 6.36 9.04 -22.14
C TYR A 404 6.08 10.50 -22.42
N LYS A 405 5.68 10.85 -23.66
CA LYS A 405 5.32 12.23 -24.03
C LYS A 405 4.15 12.78 -23.22
N LYS A 406 3.21 11.91 -22.83
CA LYS A 406 2.06 12.28 -22.01
C LYS A 406 2.46 12.55 -20.56
N ASP A 407 3.41 11.79 -20.03
CA ASP A 407 3.73 11.76 -18.60
C ASP A 407 4.92 12.63 -18.20
N ILE A 408 5.86 12.89 -19.13
CA ILE A 408 7.08 13.64 -18.88
C ILE A 408 6.79 14.99 -18.19
N GLY A 409 7.50 15.26 -17.09
CA GLY A 409 7.37 16.48 -16.29
C GLY A 409 6.09 16.56 -15.45
N LYS A 410 5.24 15.52 -15.44
CA LYS A 410 4.01 15.47 -14.63
C LYS A 410 4.13 14.54 -13.44
N TYR A 411 4.88 13.46 -13.58
CA TYR A 411 5.00 12.43 -12.55
C TYR A 411 6.46 12.05 -12.38
N THR A 412 6.97 12.26 -11.17
CA THR A 412 8.32 11.87 -10.77
C THR A 412 8.27 11.09 -9.46
N THR A 413 9.33 10.34 -9.19
CA THR A 413 9.54 9.65 -7.91
C THR A 413 11.02 9.65 -7.58
N LEU A 414 11.37 9.40 -6.31
CA LEU A 414 12.75 9.16 -5.93
C LEU A 414 13.34 8.00 -6.74
N ALA A 415 14.51 8.23 -7.31
CA ALA A 415 15.29 7.25 -8.04
C ALA A 415 15.98 6.29 -7.06
N TYR A 416 16.33 5.10 -7.56
CA TYR A 416 17.22 4.16 -6.87
C TYR A 416 18.44 4.89 -6.29
N GLY A 417 18.77 4.64 -5.01
CA GLY A 417 19.82 5.36 -4.28
C GLY A 417 19.30 6.52 -3.42
N GLY A 418 18.11 7.06 -3.72
CA GLY A 418 17.40 8.01 -2.86
C GLY A 418 17.85 9.48 -2.94
N GLU A 419 18.77 9.82 -3.84
CA GLU A 419 19.28 11.20 -3.99
C GLU A 419 18.58 11.97 -5.11
N ASP A 420 18.33 11.32 -6.25
CA ASP A 420 17.76 11.94 -7.44
C ASP A 420 16.26 11.64 -7.60
N PHE A 421 15.60 12.38 -8.51
CA PHE A 421 14.25 12.07 -8.99
C PHE A 421 14.30 11.52 -10.42
N ILE A 422 13.37 10.62 -10.74
CA ILE A 422 13.22 10.00 -12.06
C ILE A 422 11.80 10.14 -12.57
N GLU A 423 11.65 10.29 -13.89
CA GLU A 423 10.37 10.34 -14.57
C GLU A 423 9.63 9.02 -14.44
N SER A 424 8.33 9.10 -14.14
CA SER A 424 7.45 7.95 -13.97
C SER A 424 6.09 8.23 -14.60
N SER A 425 5.13 7.33 -14.39
CA SER A 425 3.73 7.51 -14.78
C SER A 425 2.86 7.42 -13.54
N TRP A 426 1.70 8.08 -13.57
CA TRP A 426 0.73 7.95 -12.49
C TRP A 426 0.37 6.49 -12.16
N VAL A 427 0.22 5.63 -13.18
CA VAL A 427 -0.09 4.20 -12.97
C VAL A 427 1.05 3.48 -12.25
N TRP A 428 2.30 3.79 -12.59
CA TRP A 428 3.45 3.18 -11.92
C TRP A 428 3.64 3.68 -10.49
N LEU A 429 3.29 4.93 -10.18
CA LEU A 429 3.26 5.42 -8.80
C LEU A 429 2.22 4.67 -7.95
N VAL A 430 1.05 4.36 -8.53
CA VAL A 430 0.06 3.49 -7.88
C VAL A 430 0.63 2.09 -7.68
N PHE A 431 1.27 1.50 -8.69
CA PHE A 431 1.90 0.18 -8.57
C PHE A 431 2.99 0.17 -7.50
N LYS A 432 3.84 1.21 -7.46
CA LYS A 432 4.87 1.38 -6.44
C LYS A 432 4.27 1.38 -5.04
N HIS A 433 3.25 2.21 -4.81
CA HIS A 433 2.59 2.30 -3.51
C HIS A 433 2.05 0.96 -3.02
N PHE A 434 1.32 0.21 -3.86
CA PHE A 434 0.78 -1.08 -3.46
C PHE A 434 1.88 -2.13 -3.22
N LEU A 435 2.95 -2.12 -4.03
CA LEU A 435 4.10 -2.98 -3.82
C LEU A 435 4.80 -2.68 -2.48
N GLU A 436 4.98 -1.40 -2.13
CA GLU A 436 5.55 -0.96 -0.85
C GLU A 436 4.70 -1.40 0.35
N VAL A 437 3.37 -1.36 0.22
CA VAL A 437 2.46 -1.90 1.25
C VAL A 437 2.67 -3.39 1.43
N HIS A 438 2.79 -4.16 0.34
CA HIS A 438 3.03 -5.60 0.40
C HIS A 438 4.39 -5.95 1.00
N ILE A 439 5.43 -5.17 0.67
CA ILE A 439 6.78 -5.31 1.23
C ILE A 439 6.78 -5.00 2.72
N LEU A 440 6.10 -3.94 3.15
CA LEU A 440 5.96 -3.60 4.56
C LEU A 440 5.28 -4.74 5.33
N GLN A 441 4.21 -5.31 4.78
CA GLN A 441 3.51 -6.44 5.41
C GLN A 441 4.36 -7.71 5.46
N SER A 442 5.06 -8.07 4.38
CA SER A 442 5.89 -9.28 4.34
C SER A 442 7.15 -9.15 5.21
N SER A 443 7.75 -7.97 5.32
CA SER A 443 8.93 -7.76 6.17
C SER A 443 8.66 -8.05 7.65
N LYS A 444 7.45 -7.73 8.14
CA LYS A 444 6.99 -8.09 9.49
C LYS A 444 6.85 -9.60 9.70
N LEU A 445 6.69 -10.37 8.62
CA LEU A 445 6.65 -11.83 8.63
C LEU A 445 8.04 -12.47 8.40
N GLY A 446 9.10 -11.65 8.37
CA GLY A 446 10.48 -12.10 8.23
C GLY A 446 10.94 -12.36 6.80
N PHE A 447 10.31 -11.73 5.81
CA PHE A 447 10.75 -11.76 4.41
C PHE A 447 11.63 -10.55 4.07
N SER A 448 12.71 -10.79 3.33
CA SER A 448 13.60 -9.73 2.82
C SER A 448 13.31 -9.47 1.34
N THR A 449 13.07 -8.20 0.99
CA THR A 449 12.89 -7.80 -0.41
C THR A 449 14.07 -6.95 -0.88
N TYR A 450 14.67 -7.32 -2.00
CA TYR A 450 15.81 -6.64 -2.60
C TYR A 450 15.39 -5.94 -3.89
N ASN A 451 15.65 -4.64 -3.96
CA ASN A 451 15.51 -3.89 -5.19
C ASN A 451 16.85 -3.93 -5.93
N CYS A 452 16.89 -4.64 -7.07
CA CYS A 452 18.07 -4.77 -7.92
C CYS A 452 17.89 -4.03 -9.27
N THR A 453 17.02 -3.02 -9.31
CA THR A 453 16.68 -2.25 -10.51
C THR A 453 17.46 -0.93 -10.54
N GLU A 454 18.79 -1.01 -10.57
CA GLU A 454 19.64 0.18 -10.70
C GLU A 454 19.23 1.02 -11.94
N GLY A 455 18.79 2.25 -11.71
CA GLY A 455 18.24 3.13 -12.76
C GLY A 455 16.71 3.18 -12.85
N GLY A 456 16.00 2.46 -11.96
CA GLY A 456 14.56 2.60 -11.74
C GLY A 456 14.23 3.48 -10.54
N ALA A 457 12.98 3.41 -10.08
CA ALA A 457 12.50 4.05 -8.88
C ALA A 457 13.05 3.37 -7.61
N ARG A 458 13.25 4.17 -6.56
CA ARG A 458 13.35 3.67 -5.19
C ARG A 458 12.01 3.06 -4.79
N ILE A 459 12.04 1.91 -4.13
CA ILE A 459 10.86 1.21 -3.61
C ILE A 459 11.04 1.10 -2.10
N GLU A 460 10.21 1.80 -1.34
CA GLU A 460 10.30 1.90 0.12
C GLU A 460 10.10 0.51 0.78
N GLY A 461 10.87 0.25 1.84
CA GLY A 461 10.92 -1.05 2.52
C GLY A 461 11.78 -2.11 1.84
N THR A 462 12.32 -1.86 0.63
CA THR A 462 13.31 -2.76 0.02
C THR A 462 14.73 -2.46 0.47
N ILE A 463 15.60 -3.46 0.32
CA ILE A 463 17.05 -3.31 0.42
C ILE A 463 17.60 -3.10 -1.00
N GLU A 464 18.09 -1.89 -1.29
CA GLU A 464 18.73 -1.58 -2.57
C GLU A 464 20.13 -2.17 -2.64
N LYS A 465 20.35 -3.12 -3.57
CA LYS A 465 21.65 -3.74 -3.83
C LYS A 465 21.83 -4.06 -5.32
N PRO A 466 23.06 -4.01 -5.86
CA PRO A 466 23.34 -4.49 -7.21
C PRO A 466 22.96 -5.97 -7.36
N PHE A 467 22.39 -6.35 -8.51
CA PHE A 467 21.94 -7.72 -8.75
C PHE A 467 23.08 -8.74 -8.60
N LYS A 468 24.28 -8.38 -9.05
CA LYS A 468 25.50 -9.20 -8.92
C LYS A 468 25.82 -9.56 -7.48
N GLU A 469 25.81 -8.58 -6.57
CA GLU A 469 26.10 -8.80 -5.16
C GLU A 469 25.08 -9.77 -4.53
N ILE A 470 23.80 -9.63 -4.89
CA ILE A 470 22.73 -10.52 -4.42
C ILE A 470 22.93 -11.95 -4.93
N CYS A 471 23.26 -12.12 -6.21
CA CYS A 471 23.57 -13.42 -6.80
C CYS A 471 24.74 -14.10 -6.06
N GLU A 472 25.84 -13.39 -5.86
CA GLU A 472 27.04 -13.93 -5.19
C GLU A 472 26.79 -14.26 -3.71
N THR A 473 25.94 -13.47 -3.04
CA THR A 473 25.67 -13.63 -1.60
C THR A 473 24.64 -14.71 -1.31
N LEU A 474 23.55 -14.76 -2.08
CA LEU A 474 22.40 -15.62 -1.78
C LEU A 474 22.35 -16.90 -2.63
N LEU A 475 22.92 -16.91 -3.85
CA LEU A 475 22.70 -17.98 -4.83
C LEU A 475 23.94 -18.87 -4.97
N LYS A 476 24.25 -19.61 -3.91
CA LYS A 476 25.47 -20.43 -3.81
C LYS A 476 25.31 -21.88 -4.27
N LYS A 477 24.08 -22.39 -4.35
CA LYS A 477 23.79 -23.80 -4.67
C LYS A 477 22.69 -23.89 -5.72
N ASP A 478 22.81 -24.90 -6.57
CA ASP A 478 21.76 -25.23 -7.54
C ASP A 478 20.54 -25.83 -6.84
N LEU A 479 19.36 -25.50 -7.36
CA LEU A 479 18.09 -26.07 -6.95
C LEU A 479 17.81 -27.34 -7.76
N LYS A 480 17.07 -28.28 -7.16
CA LYS A 480 16.57 -29.45 -7.88
C LYS A 480 15.36 -29.05 -8.74
N LYS A 481 15.64 -28.64 -9.98
CA LYS A 481 14.64 -28.30 -11.00
C LYS A 481 14.50 -29.44 -12.04
N PRO A 482 13.34 -29.59 -12.69
CA PRO A 482 12.10 -28.82 -12.47
C PRO A 482 11.47 -29.12 -11.10
N PHE A 483 10.65 -28.20 -10.59
CA PHE A 483 9.89 -28.42 -9.35
C PHE A 483 8.78 -29.47 -9.57
N PRO A 484 8.40 -30.25 -8.54
CA PRO A 484 7.45 -31.35 -8.64
C PRO A 484 6.00 -30.94 -8.93
#